data_AF-A0A193QMS5-F1
#
_entry.id   AF-A0A193QMS5-F1
#
_cell.length_a   1.000
_cell.length_b   1.000
_cell.length_c   1.000
_cell.angle_alpha   90.00
_cell.angle_beta   90.00
_cell.angle_gamma   90.00
#
_symmetry.space_group_name_H-M   'P 1'
#
loop_
_entity.id
_entity.type
_entity.pdbx_description
1 polymer ?
#
loop_
_entity_poly.entity_id
_entity_poly.type
_entity_poly.pdbx_seq_one_letter_code
_entity_poly.pdbx_strand_id
1 'polypeptide(L)'
;MAITTVLMMKRVFGLSLRALQGFVDTIFKLMVLPLRCPDYSLISKRAKTVKISIKTPTRGEISPLVIDGTGLKVFGEGEWKVRQHGADRRRVSRKLHMAADSVMHEIICATYRSAVRRILRPYQL
;
A
#
# COMPACT_ATOMS: atom_id res chain seq x y z
N MET A 1 14.03 -5.38 -16.83
CA MET A 1 13.56 -4.37 -17.80
C MET A 1 12.04 -4.34 -17.97
N ALA A 2 11.33 -5.47 -18.18
CA ALA A 2 9.87 -5.43 -18.35
C ALA A 2 9.07 -5.01 -17.08
N ILE A 3 9.46 -5.48 -15.90
CA ILE A 3 8.74 -5.13 -14.65
C ILE A 3 8.93 -3.66 -14.28
N THR A 4 10.14 -3.13 -14.51
CA THR A 4 10.45 -1.73 -14.28
C THR A 4 9.60 -0.80 -15.16
N THR A 5 9.43 -1.10 -16.45
CA THR A 5 8.62 -0.27 -17.35
C THR A 5 7.14 -0.27 -16.97
N VAL A 6 6.58 -1.44 -16.66
CA VAL A 6 5.19 -1.56 -16.19
C VAL A 6 4.99 -0.75 -14.90
N LEU A 7 5.92 -0.82 -13.95
CA LEU A 7 5.87 -0.01 -12.73
C LEU A 7 6.09 1.49 -12.98
N MET A 8 6.87 1.89 -14.00
CA MET A 8 6.95 3.30 -14.42
C MET A 8 5.60 3.78 -14.95
N MET A 9 4.96 3.01 -15.84
CA MET A 9 3.63 3.33 -16.39
C MET A 9 2.59 3.47 -15.27
N LYS A 10 2.63 2.57 -14.27
CA LYS A 10 1.81 2.69 -13.07
C LYS A 10 1.95 4.06 -12.39
N ARG A 11 3.18 4.56 -12.27
CA ARG A 11 3.50 5.80 -11.55
C ARG A 11 3.17 7.05 -12.38
N VAL A 12 3.41 7.01 -13.69
CA VAL A 12 3.09 8.11 -14.62
C VAL A 12 1.58 8.29 -14.76
N PHE A 13 0.84 7.20 -14.92
CA PHE A 13 -0.62 7.25 -15.13
C PHE A 13 -1.44 7.12 -13.85
N GLY A 14 -0.81 6.98 -12.67
CA GLY A 14 -1.50 6.85 -11.39
C GLY A 14 -2.35 5.57 -11.25
N LEU A 15 -2.12 4.54 -12.07
CA LEU A 15 -2.98 3.36 -12.14
C LEU A 15 -2.81 2.41 -10.92
N SER A 16 -3.88 1.69 -10.58
CA SER A 16 -3.81 0.52 -9.71
C SER A 16 -3.11 -0.64 -10.43
N LEU A 17 -2.51 -1.58 -9.70
CA LEU A 17 -1.81 -2.73 -10.33
C LEU A 17 -2.74 -3.61 -11.18
N ARG A 18 -4.02 -3.70 -10.81
CA ARG A 18 -5.02 -4.46 -11.56
C ARG A 18 -5.43 -3.73 -12.84
N ALA A 19 -5.64 -2.42 -12.78
CA ALA A 19 -5.93 -1.60 -13.96
C ALA A 19 -4.73 -1.59 -14.93
N LEU A 20 -3.51 -1.53 -14.39
CA LEU A 20 -2.26 -1.57 -15.15
C LEU A 20 -2.11 -2.86 -15.96
N GLN A 21 -2.49 -4.01 -15.39
CA GLN A 21 -2.45 -5.28 -16.11
C GLN A 21 -3.30 -5.22 -17.38
N GLY A 22 -4.56 -4.80 -17.25
CA GLY A 22 -5.47 -4.63 -18.39
C GLY A 22 -5.01 -3.54 -19.37
N PHE A 23 -4.45 -2.44 -18.87
CA PHE A 23 -3.91 -1.36 -19.71
C PHE A 23 -2.76 -1.83 -20.59
N VAL A 24 -1.81 -2.57 -20.00
CA VAL A 24 -0.66 -3.14 -20.73
C VAL A 24 -1.12 -4.21 -21.73
N ASP A 25 -2.09 -5.05 -21.35
CA ASP A 25 -2.66 -6.04 -22.27
C ASP A 25 -3.35 -5.37 -23.47
N THR A 26 -4.06 -4.25 -23.27
CA THR A 26 -4.66 -3.47 -24.37
C THR A 26 -3.58 -2.90 -25.29
N ILE A 27 -2.48 -2.39 -24.76
CA ILE A 27 -1.35 -1.89 -25.55
C ILE A 27 -0.73 -3.01 -26.39
N PHE A 28 -0.53 -4.20 -25.84
CA PHE A 28 0.00 -5.34 -26.60
C PHE A 28 -0.96 -5.77 -27.72
N LYS A 29 -2.27 -5.77 -27.48
CA LYS A 29 -3.28 -6.02 -28.52
C LYS A 29 -3.23 -4.98 -29.63
N LEU A 30 -3.11 -3.70 -29.29
CA LEU A 30 -3.01 -2.60 -30.27
C LEU A 30 -1.75 -2.71 -31.13
N MET A 31 -0.63 -3.15 -30.53
CA MET A 31 0.63 -3.36 -31.26
C MET A 31 0.71 -4.72 -31.98
N VAL A 32 -0.36 -5.52 -31.96
CA VAL A 32 -0.41 -6.86 -32.57
C VAL A 32 0.73 -7.75 -32.06
N LEU A 33 1.09 -7.61 -30.78
CA LEU A 33 2.13 -8.40 -30.15
C LEU A 33 1.51 -9.63 -29.46
N PRO A 34 2.05 -10.85 -29.69
CA PRO A 34 1.59 -12.07 -29.01
C PRO A 34 2.14 -12.15 -27.57
N LEU A 35 2.06 -11.05 -26.82
CA LEU A 35 2.56 -10.92 -25.46
C LEU A 35 1.39 -10.71 -24.49
N ARG A 36 1.56 -11.21 -23.26
CA ARG A 36 0.63 -10.96 -22.15
C ARG A 36 1.34 -10.28 -21.00
N CYS A 37 0.64 -9.36 -20.34
CA CYS A 37 1.13 -8.72 -19.13
C CYS A 37 1.25 -9.77 -18.01
N PRO A 38 2.33 -9.74 -17.21
CA PRO A 38 2.43 -10.57 -16.01
C PRO A 38 1.28 -10.30 -15.04
N ASP A 39 0.84 -11.32 -14.32
CA ASP A 39 -0.20 -11.14 -13.30
C ASP A 39 0.20 -10.09 -12.26
N TYR A 40 -0.77 -9.27 -11.83
CA TYR A 40 -0.55 -8.21 -10.85
C TYR A 40 0.11 -8.70 -9.55
N SER A 41 -0.08 -9.97 -9.17
CA SER A 41 0.57 -10.57 -8.00
C SER A 41 2.09 -10.67 -8.17
N LEU A 42 2.55 -11.01 -9.38
CA LEU A 42 3.98 -11.07 -9.71
C LEU A 42 4.59 -9.67 -9.72
N ILE A 43 3.88 -8.71 -10.32
CA ILE A 43 4.29 -7.31 -10.36
C ILE A 43 4.40 -6.77 -8.92
N SER A 44 3.41 -7.03 -8.07
CA SER A 44 3.38 -6.62 -6.66
C SER A 44 4.56 -7.19 -5.85
N LYS A 45 4.85 -8.50 -6.00
CA LYS A 45 5.99 -9.13 -5.34
C LYS A 45 7.31 -8.49 -5.75
N ARG A 46 7.50 -8.22 -7.04
CA ARG A 46 8.73 -7.64 -7.59
C ARG A 46 8.86 -6.15 -7.27
N ALA A 47 7.77 -5.41 -7.17
CA ALA A 47 7.77 -3.99 -6.80
C ALA A 47 8.44 -3.71 -5.45
N LYS A 48 8.48 -4.69 -4.53
CA LYS A 48 9.14 -4.56 -3.22
C LYS A 48 10.66 -4.47 -3.31
N THR A 49 11.27 -5.10 -4.31
CA THR A 49 12.73 -5.19 -4.44
C THR A 49 13.28 -4.30 -5.55
N VAL A 50 12.44 -3.92 -6.51
CA VAL A 50 12.84 -3.09 -7.64
C VAL A 50 12.88 -1.61 -7.21
N LYS A 51 14.09 -1.04 -7.19
CA LYS A 51 14.30 0.40 -6.97
C LYS A 51 13.89 1.18 -8.23
N ILE A 52 12.87 2.02 -8.09
CA ILE A 52 12.39 2.91 -9.16
C ILE A 52 12.71 4.35 -8.79
N SER A 53 13.74 4.89 -9.44
CA SER A 53 14.10 6.30 -9.36
C SER A 53 13.23 7.11 -10.32
N ILE A 54 11.98 7.37 -9.95
CA ILE A 54 11.19 8.45 -10.53
C ILE A 54 10.94 9.44 -9.41
N LYS A 55 11.39 10.68 -9.59
CA LYS A 55 11.04 11.78 -8.70
C LYS A 55 9.53 11.94 -8.74
N THR A 56 8.86 11.77 -7.61
CA THR A 56 7.47 12.24 -7.48
C THR A 56 7.48 13.73 -7.77
N PRO A 57 6.62 14.23 -8.67
CA PRO A 57 6.51 15.67 -8.87
C PRO A 57 6.12 16.28 -7.52
N THR A 58 6.99 17.10 -6.94
CA THR A 58 6.63 17.98 -5.84
C THR A 58 5.76 19.08 -6.43
N ARG A 59 4.45 18.98 -6.20
CA ARG A 59 3.49 19.98 -6.66
C ARG A 59 3.55 21.17 -5.70
N GLY A 60 4.45 22.11 -5.94
CA GLY A 60 4.46 23.43 -5.29
C GLY A 60 4.85 23.46 -3.81
N GLU A 61 4.51 24.57 -3.14
CA GLU A 61 4.77 24.82 -1.72
C GLU A 61 4.02 23.83 -0.82
N ILE A 62 4.70 23.35 0.22
CA ILE A 62 4.14 22.45 1.22
C ILE A 62 3.21 23.27 2.13
N SER A 63 1.92 22.98 2.08
CA SER A 63 0.89 23.66 2.88
C SER A 63 0.86 23.14 4.34
N PRO A 64 -0.06 23.61 5.21
CA PRO A 64 -0.22 23.07 6.56
C PRO A 64 -0.38 21.54 6.54
N LEU A 65 0.46 20.85 7.31
CA LEU A 65 0.51 19.39 7.39
C LEU A 65 -0.51 18.88 8.41
N VAL A 66 -1.43 18.01 7.98
CA VAL A 66 -2.38 17.33 8.87
C VAL A 66 -1.82 15.95 9.22
N ILE A 67 -1.64 15.68 10.52
CA ILE A 67 -1.15 14.39 11.02
C ILE A 67 -2.32 13.65 11.69
N ASP A 68 -2.68 12.48 11.17
CA ASP A 68 -3.69 11.60 11.77
C ASP A 68 -3.10 10.22 12.13
N GLY A 69 -3.62 9.63 13.20
CA GLY A 69 -3.23 8.32 13.71
C GLY A 69 -4.37 7.31 13.57
N THR A 70 -4.37 6.53 12.49
CA THR A 70 -5.39 5.51 12.26
C THR A 70 -4.97 4.13 12.78
N GLY A 71 -5.94 3.36 13.28
CA GLY A 71 -5.74 1.97 13.67
C GLY A 71 -5.84 1.05 12.45
N LEU A 72 -4.73 0.48 12.00
CA LEU A 72 -4.69 -0.49 10.91
C LEU A 72 -4.76 -1.92 11.47
N LYS A 73 -5.76 -2.70 11.04
CA LYS A 73 -5.83 -4.13 11.35
C LYS A 73 -4.85 -4.88 10.44
N VAL A 74 -3.71 -5.26 10.99
CA VAL A 74 -2.62 -5.92 10.25
C VAL A 74 -2.68 -7.41 10.55
N PHE A 75 -3.46 -8.12 9.75
CA PHE A 75 -3.69 -9.56 9.88
C PHE A 75 -4.30 -10.02 11.22
N GLY A 76 -5.28 -10.90 11.06
CA GLY A 76 -6.02 -11.51 12.14
C GLY A 76 -7.17 -12.28 11.51
N GLU A 77 -7.55 -13.38 12.13
CA GLU A 77 -8.63 -14.20 11.63
C GLU A 77 -9.91 -13.37 11.54
N GLY A 78 -10.56 -13.46 10.37
CA GLY A 78 -11.83 -12.80 10.12
C GLY A 78 -12.85 -13.23 11.17
N GLU A 79 -13.80 -12.35 11.50
CA GLU A 79 -14.79 -12.65 12.55
C GLU A 79 -15.59 -13.90 12.23
N TRP A 80 -15.86 -14.12 10.95
CA TRP A 80 -16.47 -15.34 10.46
C TRP A 80 -15.65 -16.59 10.79
N LYS A 81 -14.34 -16.60 10.48
CA LYS A 81 -13.46 -17.75 10.78
C LYS A 81 -13.41 -18.03 12.29
N VAL A 82 -13.27 -16.98 13.11
CA VAL A 82 -13.21 -17.12 14.57
C VAL A 82 -14.52 -17.69 15.14
N ARG A 83 -15.67 -17.28 14.58
CA ARG A 83 -16.97 -17.80 14.99
C ARG A 83 -17.16 -19.28 14.62
N GLN A 84 -16.65 -19.70 13.47
CA GLN A 84 -16.85 -21.06 12.95
C GLN A 84 -15.82 -22.08 13.48
N HIS A 85 -14.57 -21.66 13.64
CA HIS A 85 -13.45 -22.58 13.89
C HIS A 85 -12.57 -22.19 15.09
N GLY A 86 -13.01 -21.21 15.89
CA GLY A 86 -12.20 -20.68 16.99
C GLY A 86 -11.04 -19.81 16.52
N ALA A 87 -10.30 -19.26 17.48
CA ALA A 87 -9.14 -18.41 17.20
C ALA A 87 -7.84 -19.22 17.21
N ASP A 88 -7.18 -19.35 16.07
CA ASP A 88 -5.88 -20.00 15.89
C ASP A 88 -4.73 -18.98 15.90
N ARG A 89 -4.98 -17.74 15.42
CA ARG A 89 -3.97 -16.66 15.45
C ARG A 89 -4.48 -15.37 16.09
N ARG A 90 -3.63 -14.78 16.94
CA ARG A 90 -3.89 -13.51 17.60
C ARG A 90 -4.05 -12.36 16.60
N ARG A 91 -5.11 -11.57 16.74
CA ARG A 91 -5.34 -10.34 15.97
C ARG A 91 -4.25 -9.31 16.28
N VAL A 92 -3.61 -8.76 15.27
CA VAL A 92 -2.62 -7.69 15.41
C VAL A 92 -3.15 -6.40 14.79
N SER A 93 -3.13 -5.32 15.58
CA SER A 93 -3.39 -3.97 15.09
C SER A 93 -2.11 -3.15 15.19
N ARG A 94 -1.87 -2.28 14.21
CA ARG A 94 -0.75 -1.32 14.20
C ARG A 94 -1.30 0.10 14.09
N LYS A 95 -0.60 1.06 14.68
CA LYS A 95 -0.93 2.48 14.50
C LYS A 95 -0.21 2.98 13.26
N LEU A 96 -0.97 3.58 12.35
CA LEU A 96 -0.45 4.23 11.15
C LEU A 96 -0.57 5.74 11.37
N HIS A 97 0.57 6.42 11.44
CA HIS A 97 0.63 7.88 11.44
C HIS A 97 0.81 8.33 10.00
N MET A 98 -0.17 9.06 9.46
CA MET A 98 -0.13 9.61 8.11
C MET A 98 -0.10 11.13 8.20
N ALA A 99 0.73 11.73 7.37
CA ALA A 99 0.81 13.18 7.23
C ALA A 99 0.39 13.53 5.80
N ALA A 100 -0.62 14.39 5.67
CA ALA A 100 -1.18 14.80 4.39
C ALA A 100 -1.15 16.32 4.24
N ASP A 101 -0.97 16.78 3.01
CA ASP A 101 -1.11 18.18 2.63
C ASP A 101 -2.58 18.59 2.76
N SER A 102 -2.86 19.65 3.52
CA SER A 102 -4.24 20.11 3.77
C SER A 102 -4.94 20.64 2.51
N VAL A 103 -4.18 21.15 1.54
CA VAL A 103 -4.71 21.78 0.32
C VAL A 103 -4.81 20.76 -0.81
N MET A 104 -3.75 19.96 -1.01
CA MET A 104 -3.70 18.99 -2.10
C MET A 104 -4.30 17.63 -1.76
N HIS A 105 -4.52 17.35 -0.47
CA HIS A 105 -4.96 16.05 0.04
C HIS A 105 -4.02 14.90 -0.36
N GLU A 106 -2.75 15.21 -0.65
CA GLU A 106 -1.72 14.22 -0.94
C GLU A 106 -1.04 13.75 0.34
N ILE A 107 -0.75 12.44 0.42
CA ILE A 107 -0.02 11.86 1.55
C ILE A 107 1.47 12.16 1.36
N ILE A 108 2.02 13.00 2.24
CA ILE A 108 3.44 13.40 2.24
C ILE A 108 4.28 12.34 2.96
N CYS A 109 3.78 11.79 4.07
CA CYS A 109 4.51 10.81 4.87
C CYS A 109 3.55 9.80 5.50
N ALA A 110 4.00 8.56 5.62
CA ALA A 110 3.28 7.53 6.36
C ALA A 110 4.28 6.66 7.12
N THR A 111 4.08 6.52 8.43
CA THR A 111 4.87 5.62 9.28
C THR A 111 3.95 4.71 10.08
N TYR A 112 4.29 3.43 10.18
CA TYR A 112 3.54 2.47 10.99
C TYR A 112 4.38 2.03 12.19
N ARG A 113 3.75 1.98 13.36
CA ARG A 113 4.36 1.46 14.59
C ARG A 113 3.56 0.29 15.13
N SER A 114 4.27 -0.73 15.62
CA SER A 114 3.68 -1.77 16.46
C SER A 114 2.99 -1.12 17.65
N ALA A 115 1.73 -1.44 17.90
CA ALA A 115 1.07 -0.99 19.11
C ALA A 115 1.72 -1.72 20.31
N VAL A 116 2.68 -1.08 20.97
CA VAL A 116 3.20 -1.55 22.26
C VAL A 116 2.06 -1.38 23.26
N ARG A 117 1.43 -2.47 23.68
CA ARG A 117 0.58 -2.44 24.86
C ARG A 117 1.49 -2.12 26.04
N ARG A 118 1.47 -0.86 26.50
CA ARG A 118 1.95 -0.52 27.84
C ARG A 118 1.00 -1.24 28.79
N ILE A 119 1.41 -2.40 29.29
CA ILE A 119 0.74 -3.06 30.42
C ILE A 119 1.01 -2.15 31.61
N LEU A 120 0.11 -1.22 31.89
CA LEU A 120 0.01 -0.63 33.22
C LEU A 120 -0.51 -1.76 34.11
N ARG A 121 0.38 -2.41 34.86
CA ARG A 121 -0.04 -3.22 36.01
C ARG A 121 -0.66 -2.25 37.02
N PRO A 122 -1.92 -2.42 37.45
CA PRO A 122 -2.41 -1.67 38.59
C PRO A 122 -1.63 -2.12 39.83
N TYR A 123 -1.10 -1.15 40.56
CA TYR A 123 -0.64 -1.33 41.93
C TYR A 123 -1.80 -1.90 42.76
N GLN A 124 -1.58 -3.02 43.45
CA GLN A 124 -2.39 -3.41 44.59
C GLN A 124 -1.52 -3.22 45.84
N LEU A 125 -1.99 -2.34 46.73
CA LEU A 125 -1.72 -2.39 48.17
C LEU A 125 -2.53 -3.54 48.78
#